data_AF-A0A6J6NAI7-F1
#
_entry.id   AF-A0A6J6NAI7-F1
#
_cell.length_a   1.000
_cell.length_b   1.000
_cell.length_c   1.000
_cell.angle_alpha   90.00
_cell.angle_beta   90.00
_cell.angle_gamma   90.00
#
_symmetry.space_group_name_H-M   'P 1'
#
loop_
_entity.id
_entity.type
_entity.pdbx_description
1 polymer ?
#
loop_
_entity_poly.entity_id
_entity_poly.type
_entity_poly.pdbx_seq_one_letter_code
_entity_poly.pdbx_strand_id
1 'polypeptide(L)'
;MFADREVPVEVVPVPTVRETDGLALSSRNRYLSEKERACAALIPQAVEAAVAAAQDGPGAAIAAGLEVLSKDSAIKVDYFVVTAPDLGPAPTSGPARVVVAVRIGATRLLDNAPCDLGAPA
;
A
#
# COMPACT_ATOMS: atom_id res chain seq x y z
N MET A 1 -8.45 1.32 -20.28
CA MET A 1 -9.60 2.26 -20.34
C MET A 1 -9.35 3.49 -21.19
N PHE A 2 -8.22 4.22 -21.06
CA PHE A 2 -7.80 5.24 -22.05
C PHE A 2 -6.88 4.68 -23.13
N ALA A 3 -5.91 3.82 -22.79
CA ALA A 3 -5.04 3.21 -23.80
C ALA A 3 -5.81 2.37 -24.85
N ASP A 4 -6.98 1.83 -24.49
CA ASP A 4 -7.82 1.01 -25.38
C ASP A 4 -8.80 1.85 -26.23
N ARG A 5 -8.78 3.18 -26.09
CA ARG A 5 -9.70 4.10 -26.78
C ARG A 5 -8.92 5.31 -27.27
N GLU A 6 -9.12 5.72 -28.52
CA GLU A 6 -8.44 6.90 -29.12
C GLU A 6 -8.97 8.23 -28.53
N VAL A 7 -8.88 8.40 -27.22
CA VAL A 7 -9.27 9.61 -26.49
C VAL A 7 -8.03 10.49 -26.38
N PRO A 8 -8.02 11.71 -26.95
CA PRO A 8 -6.86 12.59 -26.97
C PRO A 8 -6.67 13.31 -25.63
N VAL A 9 -6.39 12.54 -24.58
CA VAL A 9 -6.15 13.04 -23.22
C VAL A 9 -4.85 12.46 -22.67
N GLU A 10 -4.14 13.27 -21.90
CA GLU A 10 -2.94 12.85 -21.16
C GLU A 10 -3.32 12.48 -19.72
N VAL A 11 -2.82 11.33 -19.24
CA VAL A 11 -2.98 10.91 -17.85
C VAL A 11 -1.70 11.26 -17.09
N VAL A 12 -1.78 12.26 -16.22
CA VAL A 12 -0.64 12.71 -15.40
C VAL A 12 -0.73 12.08 -14.01
N PRO A 13 0.17 11.16 -13.63
CA PRO A 13 0.20 10.63 -12.28
C PRO A 13 0.74 11.69 -11.30
N VAL A 14 0.14 11.77 -10.12
CA VAL A 14 0.58 12.66 -9.03
C VAL A 14 0.86 11.81 -7.79
N PRO A 15 1.96 12.08 -7.04
CA PRO A 15 2.24 11.37 -5.79
C PRO A 15 1.08 11.47 -4.79
N THR A 16 0.89 10.40 -4.01
CA THR A 16 -0.09 10.38 -2.92
C THR A 16 0.24 11.46 -1.91
N VAL A 17 -0.69 12.39 -1.69
CA VAL A 17 -0.58 13.38 -0.60
C VAL A 17 -0.90 12.69 0.72
N ARG A 18 -0.13 12.98 1.76
CA ARG A 18 -0.21 12.33 3.07
C ARG A 18 -0.51 13.33 4.18
N GLU A 19 -1.16 12.87 5.23
CA GLU A 19 -1.29 13.57 6.51
C GLU A 19 0.09 13.63 7.21
N THR A 20 0.18 14.38 8.32
CA THR A 20 1.45 14.59 9.04
C THR A 20 2.06 13.32 9.61
N ASP A 21 1.26 12.28 9.84
CA ASP A 21 1.69 10.97 10.31
C ASP A 21 1.85 9.94 9.18
N GLY A 22 1.83 10.39 7.93
CA GLY A 22 2.05 9.55 6.75
C GLY A 22 0.79 8.89 6.20
N LEU A 23 -0.36 8.94 6.89
CA LEU A 23 -1.60 8.33 6.36
C LEU A 23 -1.98 8.99 5.02
N ALA A 24 -2.28 8.19 4.00
CA ALA A 24 -2.75 8.71 2.73
C ALA A 24 -4.02 9.56 2.92
N LEU A 25 -4.03 10.78 2.37
CA LEU A 25 -5.20 11.65 2.46
C LEU A 25 -6.38 11.01 1.72
N SER A 26 -7.49 10.89 2.43
CA SER A 26 -8.71 10.31 1.90
C SER A 26 -9.92 10.92 2.58
N SER A 27 -10.97 11.22 1.81
CA SER A 27 -12.24 11.67 2.37
C SER A 27 -12.86 10.66 3.34
N ARG A 28 -12.44 9.39 3.29
CA ARG A 28 -12.86 8.33 4.22
C ARG A 28 -12.21 8.45 5.59
N ASN A 29 -11.08 9.15 5.73
CA ASN A 29 -10.40 9.31 7.02
C ASN A 29 -11.30 10.00 8.05
N ARG A 30 -12.21 10.87 7.60
CA ARG A 30 -13.21 11.55 8.45
C ARG A 30 -14.21 10.62 9.13
N TYR A 31 -14.34 9.37 8.67
CA TYR A 31 -15.26 8.39 9.25
C TYR A 31 -14.64 7.62 10.42
N LEU A 32 -13.33 7.76 10.60
CA LEU A 32 -12.62 7.15 11.72
C LEU A 32 -12.90 7.95 12.97
N SER A 33 -13.26 7.27 14.05
CA SER A 33 -13.12 7.83 15.40
C SER A 33 -11.64 8.12 15.71
N GLU A 34 -11.37 8.90 16.75
CA GLU A 34 -9.99 9.24 17.16
C GLU A 34 -9.12 7.99 17.38
N LYS A 35 -9.69 6.95 18.00
CA LYS A 35 -9.00 5.67 18.24
C LYS A 35 -8.70 4.94 16.93
N GLU A 36 -9.66 4.87 16.02
CA GLU A 36 -9.47 4.24 14.71
C GLU A 36 -8.48 5.03 13.84
N ARG A 37 -8.47 6.35 13.96
CA ARG A 37 -7.52 7.23 13.28
C ARG A 37 -6.10 7.03 13.77
N ALA A 38 -5.89 6.91 15.09
CA ALA A 38 -4.58 6.58 15.65
C ALA A 38 -4.09 5.20 15.16
N CYS A 39 -4.99 4.21 15.12
CA CYS A 39 -4.71 2.88 14.58
C CYS A 39 -4.30 2.92 13.09
N ALA A 40 -4.97 3.76 12.30
CA ALA A 40 -4.68 3.91 10.86
C ALA A 40 -3.24 4.37 10.55
N ALA A 41 -2.52 4.97 11.51
CA ALA A 41 -1.11 5.34 11.36
C ALA A 41 -0.18 4.13 11.20
N LEU A 42 -0.64 2.90 11.49
CA LEU A 42 0.10 1.66 11.21
C LEU A 42 0.13 1.32 9.71
N ILE A 43 -0.80 1.84 8.90
CA ILE A 43 -0.87 1.57 7.45
C ILE A 43 0.37 2.10 6.73
N PRO A 44 0.75 3.40 6.82
CA PRO A 44 1.97 3.88 6.18
C PRO A 44 3.22 3.18 6.73
N GLN A 45 3.30 2.90 8.04
CA GLN A 45 4.41 2.15 8.63
C GLN A 45 4.54 0.74 8.03
N ALA A 46 3.42 0.06 7.76
CA ALA A 46 3.43 -1.26 7.15
C ALA A 46 3.89 -1.21 5.69
N VAL A 47 3.48 -0.18 4.95
CA VAL A 47 3.96 0.06 3.58
C VAL A 47 5.45 0.34 3.57
N GLU A 48 5.95 1.19 4.48
CA GLU A 48 7.38 1.49 4.63
C GLU A 48 8.20 0.24 4.99
N ALA A 49 7.71 -0.57 5.93
CA ALA A 49 8.36 -1.83 6.31
C ALA A 49 8.43 -2.81 5.12
N ALA A 50 7.34 -2.92 4.35
CA ALA A 50 7.31 -3.76 3.16
C ALA A 50 8.26 -3.26 2.07
N VAL A 51 8.33 -1.94 1.84
CA VAL A 51 9.29 -1.34 0.89
C VAL A 51 10.73 -1.62 1.33
N ALA A 52 11.04 -1.49 2.62
CA ALA A 52 12.37 -1.75 3.15
C ALA A 52 12.79 -3.21 3.00
N ALA A 53 11.87 -4.16 3.21
CA ALA A 53 12.10 -5.60 3.07
C ALA A 53 12.00 -6.11 1.62
N ALA A 54 11.66 -5.26 0.65
CA ALA A 54 11.47 -5.66 -0.75
C ALA A 54 12.73 -6.23 -1.40
N GLN A 55 13.92 -5.82 -0.92
CA GLN A 55 15.20 -6.35 -1.41
C GLN A 55 15.36 -7.85 -1.15
N ASP A 56 14.71 -8.38 -0.11
CA ASP A 56 14.71 -9.82 0.21
C ASP A 56 13.59 -10.59 -0.53
N GLY A 57 12.89 -9.91 -1.45
CA GLY A 57 11.84 -10.46 -2.29
C GLY A 57 10.41 -10.17 -1.80
N PRO A 58 9.40 -10.52 -2.61
CA PRO A 58 8.01 -10.16 -2.37
C PRO A 58 7.44 -10.80 -1.09
N GLY A 59 7.88 -12.01 -0.74
CA GLY A 59 7.45 -12.69 0.49
C GLY A 59 7.91 -11.96 1.75
N ALA A 60 9.15 -11.48 1.78
CA ALA A 60 9.70 -10.72 2.89
C ALA A 60 8.99 -9.36 3.04
N ALA A 61 8.75 -8.66 1.93
CA ALA A 61 7.97 -7.43 1.92
C ALA A 61 6.56 -7.62 2.52
N ILE A 62 5.84 -8.65 2.08
CA ILE A 62 4.49 -8.96 2.58
C ILE A 62 4.55 -9.29 4.08
N ALA A 63 5.49 -10.13 4.49
CA ALA A 63 5.63 -10.53 5.90
C ALA A 63 5.91 -9.31 6.81
N ALA A 64 6.84 -8.43 6.43
CA ALA A 64 7.18 -7.23 7.18
C ALA A 64 5.98 -6.27 7.31
N GLY A 65 5.23 -6.05 6.24
CA GLY A 65 4.03 -5.22 6.27
C GLY A 65 2.93 -5.81 7.16
N LEU A 66 2.66 -7.12 7.04
CA LEU A 66 1.66 -7.80 7.86
C LEU A 66 2.04 -7.82 9.35
N GLU A 67 3.33 -7.96 9.68
CA GLU A 67 3.81 -7.88 11.07
C GLU A 67 3.46 -6.53 11.69
N VAL A 68 3.69 -5.42 10.98
CA VAL A 68 3.32 -4.07 11.45
C VAL A 68 1.81 -3.94 11.68
N LEU A 69 0.99 -4.38 10.73
CA LEU A 69 -0.47 -4.30 10.86
C LEU A 69 -1.01 -5.18 12.00
N SER A 70 -0.32 -6.28 12.33
CA SER A 70 -0.71 -7.19 13.40
C SER A 70 -0.59 -6.58 14.81
N LYS A 71 0.12 -5.45 14.95
CA LYS A 71 0.28 -4.74 16.23
C LYS A 71 -1.03 -4.20 16.79
N ASP A 72 -2.06 -4.04 15.95
CA ASP A 72 -3.39 -3.67 16.40
C ASP A 72 -4.45 -4.58 15.78
N SER A 73 -5.12 -5.34 16.64
CA SER A 73 -6.17 -6.29 16.25
C SER A 73 -7.44 -5.64 15.66
N ALA A 74 -7.60 -4.31 15.81
CA ALA A 74 -8.67 -3.55 15.16
C ALA A 74 -8.50 -3.48 13.64
N ILE A 75 -7.27 -3.65 13.13
CA ILE A 75 -6.99 -3.68 11.70
C ILE A 75 -7.36 -5.05 11.15
N LYS A 76 -8.27 -5.08 10.18
CA LYS A 76 -8.60 -6.29 9.41
C LYS A 76 -8.03 -6.13 8.01
N VAL A 77 -7.03 -6.93 7.67
CA VAL A 77 -6.39 -6.89 6.35
C VAL A 77 -7.31 -7.58 5.33
N ASP A 78 -7.68 -6.86 4.28
CA ASP A 78 -8.39 -7.45 3.13
C ASP A 78 -7.40 -8.10 2.18
N TYR A 79 -6.32 -7.38 1.88
CA TYR A 79 -5.17 -7.89 1.15
C TYR A 79 -3.93 -7.06 1.48
N PHE A 80 -2.78 -7.71 1.39
CA PHE A 80 -1.47 -7.09 1.34
C PHE A 80 -0.65 -7.85 0.29
N VAL A 81 -0.35 -7.19 -0.83
CA VAL A 81 0.25 -7.84 -1.99
C VAL A 81 1.40 -7.02 -2.55
N VAL A 82 2.29 -7.69 -3.27
CA VAL A 82 3.29 -7.07 -4.14
C VAL A 82 2.93 -7.42 -5.58
N THR A 83 2.94 -6.44 -6.46
CA THR A 83 2.62 -6.58 -7.89
C THR A 83 3.71 -5.95 -8.75
N ALA A 84 3.69 -6.24 -10.05
CA ALA A 84 4.38 -5.38 -11.02
C ALA A 84 3.74 -3.97 -11.04
N PRO A 85 4.42 -2.94 -11.60
CA PRO A 85 3.89 -1.57 -11.68
C PRO A 85 2.56 -1.46 -12.44
N ASP A 86 2.30 -2.37 -13.37
CA ASP A 86 1.05 -2.49 -14.15
C ASP A 86 -0.04 -3.34 -13.46
N LEU A 87 0.19 -3.73 -12.21
CA LEU A 87 -0.65 -4.62 -11.39
C LEU A 87 -0.69 -6.08 -11.86
N GLY A 88 0.19 -6.46 -12.80
CA GLY A 88 0.45 -7.85 -13.12
C GLY A 88 1.20 -8.61 -12.00
N PRO A 89 1.51 -9.90 -12.21
CA PRO A 89 2.30 -10.69 -11.28
C PRO A 89 3.62 -9.99 -10.91
N ALA A 90 4.03 -10.06 -9.65
CA ALA A 90 5.30 -9.49 -9.21
C ALA A 90 6.47 -10.07 -10.01
N PRO A 91 7.41 -9.23 -10.49
CA PRO A 91 8.60 -9.73 -11.15
C PRO A 91 9.52 -10.44 -10.14
N THR A 92 10.47 -11.22 -10.65
CA THR A 92 11.49 -11.86 -9.80
C THR A 92 12.47 -10.85 -9.19
N SER A 93 12.67 -9.71 -9.87
CA SER A 93 13.53 -8.60 -9.43
C SER A 93 13.15 -7.31 -10.16
N GLY A 94 13.56 -6.17 -9.63
CA GLY A 94 13.32 -4.85 -10.23
C GLY A 94 12.03 -4.17 -9.77
N PRO A 95 11.53 -3.18 -10.53
CA PRO A 95 10.44 -2.32 -10.10
C PRO A 95 9.16 -3.10 -9.81
N ALA A 96 8.57 -2.82 -8.65
CA ALA A 96 7.34 -3.43 -8.18
C ALA A 96 6.50 -2.40 -7.39
N ARG A 97 5.36 -2.85 -6.87
CA ARG A 97 4.46 -2.03 -6.07
C ARG A 97 3.88 -2.84 -4.92
N VAL A 98 3.98 -2.29 -3.71
CA VAL A 98 3.22 -2.76 -2.54
C VAL A 98 1.82 -2.17 -2.63
N VAL A 99 0.78 -3.01 -2.45
CA VAL A 99 -0.62 -2.57 -2.40
C VAL A 99 -1.29 -3.18 -1.19
N VAL A 100 -1.94 -2.35 -0.38
CA VAL A 100 -2.62 -2.77 0.84
C VAL A 100 -4.04 -2.22 0.88
N ALA A 101 -4.95 -3.05 1.37
CA ALA A 101 -6.26 -2.60 1.80
C ALA A 101 -6.61 -3.21 3.16
N VAL A 102 -7.11 -2.37 4.05
CA VAL A 102 -7.52 -2.76 5.40
C VAL A 102 -8.88 -2.18 5.74
N ARG A 103 -9.55 -2.80 6.72
CA ARG A 103 -10.74 -2.28 7.38
C ARG A 103 -10.42 -1.95 8.83
N ILE A 104 -10.82 -0.76 9.27
CA ILE A 104 -10.79 -0.32 10.66
C ILE A 104 -12.22 0.11 10.99
N GLY A 105 -12.87 -0.62 11.89
CA GLY A 105 -14.32 -0.50 12.09
C GLY A 105 -15.08 -0.77 10.79
N ALA A 106 -15.93 0.17 10.37
CA ALA A 106 -16.67 0.10 9.11
C ALA A 106 -15.90 0.70 7.91
N THR A 107 -14.75 1.35 8.15
CA THR A 107 -14.06 2.12 7.12
C THR A 107 -12.99 1.28 6.44
N ARG A 108 -13.06 1.22 5.11
CA ARG A 108 -12.04 0.57 4.27
C ARG A 108 -11.04 1.60 3.75
N LEU A 109 -9.77 1.40 4.06
CA LEU A 109 -8.65 2.26 3.67
C LEU A 109 -7.71 1.51 2.72
N LEU A 110 -7.05 2.26 1.84
CA LEU A 110 -6.11 1.73 0.86
C LEU A 110 -4.84 2.57 0.87
N ASP A 111 -3.71 1.94 0.64
CA ASP A 111 -2.44 2.62 0.37
C ASP A 111 -1.60 1.76 -0.58
N ASN A 112 -0.62 2.38 -1.23
CA ASN A 112 0.35 1.71 -2.08
C ASN A 112 1.63 2.54 -2.21
N ALA A 113 2.75 1.88 -2.46
CA ALA A 113 4.03 2.54 -2.73
C ALA A 113 4.86 1.75 -3.75
N PRO A 114 5.65 2.42 -4.59
CA PRO A 114 6.65 1.75 -5.40
C PRO A 114 7.72 1.11 -4.49
N CYS A 115 8.25 -0.02 -4.93
CA CYS A 115 9.43 -0.66 -4.33
C CYS A 115 10.30 -1.28 -5.43
N ASP A 116 11.51 -1.67 -5.07
CA ASP A 116 12.38 -2.46 -5.93
C ASP A 116 12.63 -3.81 -5.27
N LEU A 117 12.40 -4.89 -6.02
CA LEU A 117 12.69 -6.25 -5.59
C LEU A 117 14.16 -6.59 -5.88
N GLY A 118 14.86 -7.18 -4.91
CA GLY A 118 16.24 -7.62 -5.09
C GLY A 118 16.36 -8.75 -6.11
N ALA A 119 17.55 -8.94 -6.66
CA ALA A 119 17.84 -10.11 -7.49
C ALA A 119 17.83 -11.37 -6.60
N PRO A 120 17.23 -12.49 -7.06
CA PRO A 120 17.38 -13.75 -6.35
C PRO A 120 18.87 -14.12 -6.26
N ALA A 121 19.31 -14.51 -5.06
CA ALA A 121 20.65 -15.03 -4.81
C ALA A 121 20.91 -16.36 -5.53
#